data_AF-A0A6B0SK14-F1
#
_entry.id   AF-A0A6B0SK14-F1
#
_cell.length_a   1.000
_cell.length_b   1.000
_cell.length_c   1.000
_cell.angle_alpha   90.00
_cell.angle_beta   90.00
_cell.angle_gamma   90.00
#
_symmetry.space_group_name_H-M   'P 1'
#
loop_
_entity.id
_entity.type
_entity.pdbx_description
1 polymer ?
#
loop_
_entity_poly.entity_id
_entity_poly.type
_entity_poly.pdbx_seq_one_letter_code
_entity_poly.pdbx_strand_id
1 'polypeptide(L)'
;MPNDATVAAWGFVAVGALVAALGAIIRVSRRADLLANYHGATTPEYAAVHGGNAVAATGLFVVAYGAAMLVWGLPAWTVFVASLVVMAGALWGAARAQGY
;
A
#
# COMPACT_ATOMS: atom_id res chain seq x y z
N MET A 1 11.50 3.02 -28.42
CA MET A 1 10.66 3.80 -27.49
C MET A 1 10.27 2.86 -26.36
N PRO A 2 10.32 3.26 -25.08
CA PRO A 2 9.69 2.48 -24.03
C PRO A 2 8.25 2.20 -24.47
N ASN A 3 7.81 0.94 -24.44
CA ASN A 3 6.41 0.65 -24.72
C ASN A 3 5.56 1.32 -23.62
N ASP A 4 4.35 1.78 -23.94
CA ASP A 4 3.47 2.47 -22.98
C ASP A 4 3.28 1.66 -21.68
N ALA A 5 3.39 0.33 -21.78
CA ALA A 5 3.40 -0.60 -20.66
C ALA A 5 4.59 -0.40 -19.68
N THR A 6 5.81 -0.16 -20.17
CA THR A 6 6.97 0.11 -19.30
C THR A 6 6.81 1.44 -18.58
N VAL A 7 6.28 2.47 -19.26
CA VAL A 7 6.02 3.78 -18.65
C VAL A 7 4.95 3.65 -17.56
N ALA A 8 3.87 2.92 -17.84
CA ALA A 8 2.82 2.64 -16.87
C ALA A 8 3.34 1.87 -15.64
N ALA A 9 4.19 0.86 -15.87
CA ALA A 9 4.78 0.05 -14.81
C ALA A 9 5.65 0.87 -13.85
N TRP A 10 6.51 1.75 -14.38
CA TRP A 10 7.28 2.70 -13.56
C TRP A 10 6.37 3.71 -12.85
N GLY A 11 5.27 4.13 -13.48
CA GLY A 11 4.25 4.97 -12.86
C GLY A 11 3.66 4.31 -11.62
N PHE A 12 3.29 3.03 -11.69
CA PHE A 12 2.83 2.26 -10.52
C PHE A 12 3.90 2.16 -9.44
N VAL A 13 5.16 1.87 -9.80
CA VAL A 13 6.27 1.83 -8.83
C VAL A 13 6.40 3.16 -8.08
N ALA A 14 6.41 4.28 -8.80
CA ALA A 14 6.56 5.61 -8.20
C ALA A 14 5.38 5.96 -7.29
N VAL A 15 4.14 5.76 -7.77
CA VAL A 15 2.91 6.03 -7.00
C VAL A 15 2.85 5.15 -5.75
N GLY A 16 3.15 3.85 -5.89
CA GLY A 16 3.18 2.93 -4.77
C GLY A 16 4.21 3.32 -3.72
N ALA A 17 5.42 3.72 -4.14
CA ALA A 17 6.47 4.15 -3.23
C ALA A 17 6.08 5.42 -2.45
N LEU A 18 5.43 6.38 -3.13
CA LEU A 18 4.89 7.58 -2.49
C LEU A 18 3.82 7.25 -1.47
N VAL A 19 2.87 6.37 -1.80
CA VAL A 19 1.82 5.93 -0.86
C VAL A 19 2.43 5.17 0.33
N ALA A 20 3.45 4.34 0.08
CA ALA A 20 4.16 3.61 1.13
C ALA A 20 4.84 4.56 2.12
N ALA A 21 5.55 5.55 1.58
CA ALA A 21 6.20 6.59 2.36
C ALA A 21 5.19 7.43 3.14
N LEU A 22 4.03 7.77 2.53
CA LEU A 22 2.97 8.52 3.20
C LEU A 22 2.42 7.74 4.41
N GLY A 23 2.14 6.45 4.24
CA GLY A 23 1.70 5.58 5.33
C GLY A 23 2.74 5.47 6.46
N ALA A 24 4.02 5.35 6.10
CA ALA A 24 5.11 5.37 7.07
C ALA A 24 5.19 6.70 7.83
N ILE A 25 5.04 7.84 7.14
CA ILE A 25 5.00 9.18 7.77
C ILE A 25 3.81 9.29 8.72
N ILE A 26 2.61 8.88 8.31
CA ILE A 26 1.40 8.88 9.14
C ILE A 26 1.64 8.09 10.43
N ARG A 27 2.23 6.91 10.31
CA ARG A 27 2.57 6.03 11.45
C ARG A 27 3.62 6.66 12.37
N VAL A 28 4.76 7.07 11.83
CA VAL A 28 5.92 7.54 12.61
C VAL A 28 5.64 8.88 13.27
N SER A 29 5.03 9.80 12.53
CA SER A 29 4.68 11.14 13.02
C SER A 29 3.34 11.18 13.78
N ARG A 30 2.65 10.04 13.93
CA ARG A 30 1.34 9.92 14.61
C ARG A 30 0.29 10.89 14.08
N ARG A 31 0.33 11.14 12.77
CA ARG A 31 -0.53 12.13 12.08
C ARG A 31 -1.86 11.54 11.67
N ALA A 32 -2.75 11.36 12.64
CA ALA A 32 -4.12 10.88 12.41
C ALA A 32 -4.94 11.85 11.54
N ASP A 33 -4.62 13.13 11.56
CA ASP A 33 -5.22 14.21 10.76
C ASP A 33 -5.13 13.99 9.25
N LEU A 34 -4.13 13.21 8.80
CA LEU A 34 -3.95 12.86 7.40
C LEU A 34 -4.80 11.66 6.94
N LEU A 35 -5.50 10.99 7.87
CA LEU A 35 -6.41 9.90 7.55
C LEU A 35 -7.84 10.44 7.37
N ALA A 36 -8.44 10.12 6.22
CA ALA A 36 -9.86 10.43 6.00
C ALA A 36 -10.71 9.75 7.09
N ASN A 37 -11.61 10.52 7.71
CA ASN A 37 -12.50 10.12 8.82
C ASN A 37 -11.88 9.93 10.22
N TYR A 38 -10.71 10.50 10.53
CA TYR A 38 -10.12 10.38 11.89
C TYR A 38 -10.98 11.02 12.99
N HIS A 39 -11.87 11.96 12.66
CA HIS A 39 -12.77 12.62 13.62
C HIS A 39 -13.71 11.67 14.38
N GLY A 40 -13.88 10.42 13.92
CA GLY A 40 -14.65 9.38 14.62
C GLY A 40 -13.83 8.44 15.51
N ALA A 41 -12.49 8.56 15.54
CA ALA A 41 -11.64 7.66 16.32
C ALA A 41 -11.53 8.13 17.78
N THR A 42 -11.87 7.25 18.73
CA THR A 42 -11.70 7.49 20.17
C THR A 42 -10.24 7.65 20.60
N THR A 43 -9.30 7.12 19.80
CA THR A 43 -7.84 7.17 20.06
C THR A 43 -7.07 7.54 18.77
N PRO A 44 -6.77 8.82 18.54
CA PRO A 44 -6.11 9.29 17.31
C PRO A 44 -4.74 8.65 17.07
N GLU A 45 -3.94 8.46 18.12
CA GLU A 45 -2.60 7.87 18.02
C GLU A 45 -2.60 6.40 17.59
N TYR A 46 -3.66 5.67 17.97
CA TYR A 46 -3.89 4.30 17.56
C TYR A 46 -4.33 4.26 16.10
N ALA A 47 -5.29 5.12 15.72
CA ALA A 47 -5.72 5.26 14.32
C ALA A 47 -4.56 5.62 13.38
N ALA A 48 -3.63 6.49 13.80
CA ALA A 48 -2.45 6.86 13.02
C ALA A 48 -1.50 5.68 12.79
N VAL A 49 -1.28 4.82 13.77
CA VAL A 49 -0.40 3.64 13.60
C VAL A 49 -1.03 2.61 12.67
N HIS A 50 -2.29 2.29 12.88
CA HIS A 50 -2.98 1.24 12.13
C HIS A 50 -3.34 1.70 10.72
N GLY A 51 -3.86 2.91 10.59
CA GLY A 51 -4.12 3.55 9.30
C GLY A 51 -2.83 3.78 8.52
N GLY A 52 -1.77 4.26 9.19
CA GLY A 52 -0.45 4.41 8.57
C GLY A 52 0.13 3.09 8.06
N ASN A 53 0.02 2.00 8.83
CA ASN A 53 0.43 0.67 8.38
C ASN A 53 -0.39 0.16 7.17
N ALA A 54 -1.71 0.35 7.19
CA ALA A 54 -2.58 -0.06 6.09
C ALA A 54 -2.26 0.71 4.79
N VAL A 55 -2.07 2.03 4.89
CA VAL A 55 -1.65 2.88 3.77
C VAL A 55 -0.26 2.46 3.29
N ALA A 56 0.69 2.22 4.20
CA ALA A 56 2.05 1.84 3.85
C ALA A 56 2.09 0.51 3.08
N ALA A 57 1.33 -0.47 3.56
CA ALA A 57 1.23 -1.78 2.91
C ALA A 57 0.53 -1.71 1.55
N THR A 58 -0.47 -0.84 1.39
CA THR A 58 -1.13 -0.57 0.11
C THR A 58 -0.14 0.04 -0.90
N GLY A 59 0.72 0.95 -0.45
CA GLY A 59 1.78 1.50 -1.30
C GLY A 59 2.78 0.44 -1.75
N LEU A 60 3.30 -0.36 -0.82
CA LEU A 60 4.23 -1.46 -1.13
C LEU A 60 3.62 -2.48 -2.09
N PHE A 61 2.32 -2.73 -1.94
CA PHE A 61 1.54 -3.56 -2.83
C PHE A 61 1.56 -3.04 -4.28
N VAL A 62 1.32 -1.74 -4.48
CA VAL A 62 1.34 -1.10 -5.80
C VAL A 62 2.77 -1.09 -6.39
N VAL A 63 3.80 -0.93 -5.55
CA VAL A 63 5.21 -1.07 -5.97
C VAL A 63 5.47 -2.46 -6.52
N ALA A 64 5.06 -3.50 -5.78
CA ALA A 64 5.26 -4.89 -6.20
C ALA A 64 4.54 -5.20 -7.51
N TYR A 65 3.33 -4.66 -7.71
CA TYR A 65 2.58 -4.78 -8.95
C TYR A 65 3.31 -4.13 -10.14
N GLY A 66 3.75 -2.88 -9.99
CA GLY A 66 4.49 -2.17 -11.03
C GLY A 66 5.84 -2.84 -11.33
N ALA A 67 6.56 -3.32 -10.32
CA ALA A 67 7.81 -4.04 -10.50
C ALA A 67 7.60 -5.38 -11.24
N ALA A 68 6.53 -6.12 -10.94
CA ALA A 68 6.20 -7.35 -11.63
C ALA A 68 5.92 -7.13 -13.13
N MET A 69 5.28 -6.02 -13.49
CA MET A 69 5.07 -5.63 -14.89
C MET A 69 6.37 -5.35 -15.65
N LEU A 70 7.44 -4.93 -14.97
CA LEU A 70 8.75 -4.65 -15.59
C LEU A 70 9.56 -5.91 -15.91
N VAL A 71 9.28 -7.03 -15.24
CA VAL A 71 10.16 -8.20 -15.27
C VAL A 71 9.53 -9.38 -16.02
N TRP A 72 8.20 -9.46 -16.16
CA TRP A 72 7.54 -10.68 -16.65
C TRP A 72 6.69 -10.48 -17.91
N GLY A 73 6.83 -11.42 -18.86
CA GLY A 73 5.91 -11.65 -19.98
C GLY A 73 4.71 -12.56 -19.62
N LEU A 74 4.33 -12.63 -18.34
CA LEU A 74 3.24 -13.47 -17.89
C LEU A 74 1.86 -12.81 -18.07
N PRO A 75 0.78 -13.61 -18.18
CA PRO A 75 -0.57 -13.10 -18.25
C PRO A 75 -0.92 -12.21 -17.04
N ALA A 76 -1.62 -11.09 -17.27
CA ALA A 76 -1.95 -10.10 -16.23
C ALA A 76 -2.60 -10.69 -14.97
N TRP A 77 -3.31 -11.83 -15.08
CA TRP A 77 -3.96 -12.48 -13.96
C TRP A 77 -2.98 -13.05 -12.92
N THR A 78 -1.77 -13.49 -13.31
CA THR A 78 -0.80 -14.05 -12.35
C THR A 78 -0.27 -12.98 -11.41
N VAL A 79 -0.07 -11.77 -11.96
CA VAL A 79 0.32 -10.59 -11.17
C VAL A 79 -0.85 -10.19 -10.27
N PHE A 80 -2.07 -10.11 -10.80
CA PHE A 80 -3.28 -9.77 -10.06
C PHE A 80 -3.54 -10.71 -8.85
N VAL A 81 -3.33 -12.02 -9.00
CA VAL A 81 -3.53 -12.99 -7.91
C VAL A 81 -2.45 -12.85 -6.83
N ALA A 82 -1.17 -12.82 -7.21
CA ALA A 82 -0.08 -12.57 -6.25
C ALA A 82 -0.31 -11.25 -5.50
N SER A 83 -0.84 -10.29 -6.24
CA SER A 83 -1.20 -9.00 -5.74
C SER A 83 -2.30 -9.01 -4.67
N LEU A 84 -3.42 -9.68 -4.95
CA LEU A 84 -4.51 -9.87 -3.99
C LEU A 84 -4.04 -10.58 -2.72
N VAL A 85 -3.11 -11.55 -2.83
CA VAL A 85 -2.54 -12.25 -1.67
C VAL A 85 -1.73 -11.31 -0.79
N VAL A 86 -0.90 -10.44 -1.37
CA VAL A 86 -0.13 -9.43 -0.62
C VAL A 86 -1.08 -8.46 0.09
N MET A 87 -2.12 -7.97 -0.61
CA MET A 87 -3.10 -7.07 -0.02
C MET A 87 -3.91 -7.74 1.10
N ALA A 88 -4.33 -8.99 0.91
CA ALA A 88 -5.01 -9.77 1.93
C ALA A 88 -4.10 -10.02 3.16
N GLY A 89 -2.82 -10.31 2.95
CA GLY A 89 -1.83 -10.46 4.02
C GLY A 89 -1.58 -9.17 4.80
N ALA A 90 -1.53 -8.03 4.09
CA ALA A 90 -1.43 -6.71 4.70
C ALA A 90 -2.66 -6.37 5.55
N LEU A 91 -3.86 -6.61 5.03
CA LEU A 91 -5.11 -6.41 5.74
C LEU A 91 -5.24 -7.35 6.95
N TRP A 92 -4.83 -8.61 6.80
CA TRP A 92 -4.79 -9.58 7.89
C TRP A 92 -3.78 -9.17 8.98
N GLY A 93 -2.59 -8.72 8.59
CA GLY A 93 -1.58 -8.20 9.52
C GLY A 93 -2.07 -6.94 10.25
N ALA A 94 -2.76 -6.05 9.55
CA ALA A 94 -3.41 -4.89 10.15
C ALA A 94 -4.52 -5.30 11.12
N ALA A 95 -5.33 -6.32 10.79
CA ALA A 95 -6.38 -6.85 11.66
C ALA A 95 -5.81 -7.52 12.92
N ARG A 96 -4.73 -8.31 12.81
CA ARG A 96 -4.04 -8.91 13.97
C ARG A 96 -3.39 -7.87 14.88
N ALA A 97 -2.87 -6.78 14.31
CA ALA A 97 -2.37 -5.66 15.11
C ALA A 97 -3.47 -4.95 15.91
N GLN A 98 -4.76 -5.23 15.64
CA GLN A 98 -5.89 -4.72 16.41
C GLN A 98 -6.26 -5.57 17.63
N GLY A 99 -5.60 -6.72 17.86
CA GLY A 99 -5.85 -7.57 19.02
C GLY A 99 -6.95 -8.62 18.82
N TYR A 100 -7.31 -8.94 17.57
CA TYR A 100 -8.11 -10.13 17.23
C TYR A 100 -7.26 -11.40 17.20
#